data_AF-A0A1B8DG91-F1
#
_entry.id   AF-A0A1B8DG91-F1
#
_cell.length_a   1.000
_cell.length_b   1.000
_cell.length_c   1.000
_cell.angle_alpha   90.00
_cell.angle_beta   90.00
_cell.angle_gamma   90.00
#
_symmetry.space_group_name_H-M   'P 1'
#
loop_
_entity.id
_entity.type
_entity.pdbx_description
1 polymer ?
#
loop_
_entity_poly.entity_id
_entity_poly.type
_entity_poly.pdbx_seq_one_letter_code
_entity_poly.pdbx_strand_id
1 'polypeptide(L)'
;MRTKPNIIITGTPGVRDDALRDACCSWIDLVVVLRVNSTILYDRLKSRNYPELKLQENLDSEIMEVLLQEARDSYDEEIVVELTSNTSEEVDSNVARIEAWVAQWIKDNEGAEKEDS
;
A
#
# COMPACT_ATOMS: atom_id res chain seq x y z
N MET A 1 13.79 21.40 5.92
CA MET A 1 12.54 20.75 5.51
C MET A 1 12.85 19.47 4.74
N ARG A 2 12.01 18.44 4.89
CA ARG A 2 12.08 17.26 4.01
C ARG A 2 11.57 17.64 2.63
N THR A 3 12.22 17.12 1.59
CA THR A 3 11.88 17.38 0.18
C THR A 3 11.24 16.18 -0.52
N LYS A 4 11.00 15.08 0.22
CA LYS A 4 10.40 13.85 -0.31
C LYS A 4 9.49 13.21 0.75
N PRO A 5 8.30 12.72 0.37
CA PRO A 5 7.42 11.97 1.26
C PRO A 5 7.97 10.57 1.51
N ASN A 6 7.71 10.05 2.71
CA ASN A 6 7.91 8.63 3.03
C ASN A 6 6.61 7.87 2.81
N ILE A 7 6.60 7.04 1.77
CA ILE A 7 5.43 6.25 1.39
C ILE A 7 5.75 4.78 1.62
N ILE A 8 4.88 4.09 2.35
CA ILE A 8 4.92 2.63 2.48
C ILE A 8 3.90 2.06 1.51
N ILE A 9 4.33 1.11 0.67
CA ILE A 9 3.41 0.33 -0.16
C ILE A 9 3.52 -1.11 0.31
N THR A 10 2.46 -1.61 0.93
CA THR A 10 2.34 -2.99 1.39
C THR A 10 1.26 -3.71 0.59
N GLY A 11 1.37 -5.02 0.47
CA GLY A 11 0.37 -5.92 -0.09
C GLY A 11 0.61 -7.28 0.54
N THR A 12 -0.04 -8.35 0.09
CA THR A 12 0.29 -9.72 0.54
C THR A 12 1.44 -10.32 -0.29
N PRO A 13 2.71 -10.25 0.14
CA PRO A 13 3.72 -11.17 -0.34
C PRO A 13 3.95 -12.25 0.71
N GLY A 14 3.24 -13.37 0.59
CA GLY A 14 3.82 -14.66 0.95
C GLY A 14 4.44 -14.79 2.34
N VAL A 15 3.66 -14.52 3.38
CA VAL A 15 3.88 -14.95 4.78
C VAL A 15 5.04 -14.24 5.50
N ARG A 16 4.66 -13.45 6.52
CA ARG A 16 5.46 -12.61 7.44
C ARG A 16 5.89 -11.25 6.87
N ASP A 17 4.98 -10.28 6.94
CA ASP A 17 5.32 -8.87 6.78
C ASP A 17 5.54 -8.25 8.18
N ASP A 18 6.65 -8.62 8.82
CA ASP A 18 7.09 -7.97 10.07
C ASP A 18 7.47 -6.48 9.84
N ALA A 19 7.36 -5.98 8.60
CA ALA A 19 7.78 -4.65 8.20
C ALA A 19 6.80 -3.54 8.58
N LEU A 20 5.50 -3.84 8.72
CA LEU A 20 4.53 -2.86 9.21
C LEU A 20 4.77 -2.52 10.70
N ARG A 21 5.27 -3.49 11.46
CA ARG A 21 5.38 -3.42 12.91
C ARG A 21 6.62 -2.69 13.43
N ASP A 22 7.67 -2.59 12.61
CA ASP A 22 8.96 -1.96 13.00
C ASP A 22 9.14 -0.53 12.44
N ALA A 23 8.24 -0.10 11.55
CA ALA A 23 8.30 1.25 11.01
C ALA A 23 7.71 2.26 12.01
N CYS A 24 8.57 3.20 12.44
CA CYS A 24 8.20 4.27 13.37
C CYS A 24 7.10 5.15 12.77
N CYS A 25 5.90 5.09 13.36
CA CYS A 25 4.66 5.74 12.92
C CYS A 25 4.77 7.26 12.69
N SER A 26 5.70 7.94 13.35
CA SER A 26 5.84 9.40 13.25
C SER A 26 6.47 9.90 11.94
N TRP A 27 7.02 9.02 11.10
CA TRP A 27 7.82 9.43 9.93
C TRP A 27 7.20 9.10 8.58
N ILE A 28 6.04 8.46 8.56
CA ILE A 28 5.36 8.00 7.34
C ILE A 28 4.28 8.99 6.96
N ASP A 29 4.28 9.40 5.70
CA ASP A 29 3.34 10.39 5.16
C ASP A 29 2.14 9.72 4.47
N LEU A 30 2.31 8.50 3.95
CA LEU A 30 1.26 7.72 3.29
C LEU A 30 1.54 6.21 3.40
N VAL A 31 0.50 5.43 3.71
CA VAL A 31 0.52 3.97 3.66
C VAL A 31 -0.47 3.50 2.62
N VAL A 32 0.01 2.79 1.61
CA VAL A 32 -0.80 2.21 0.53
C VAL A 32 -0.88 0.71 0.72
N VAL A 33 -2.10 0.19 0.91
CA VAL A 33 -2.36 -1.25 1.02
C VAL A 33 -2.93 -1.76 -0.30
N LEU A 34 -2.14 -2.52 -1.04
CA LEU A 34 -2.53 -3.15 -2.30
C LEU A 34 -3.31 -4.43 -2.04
N ARG A 35 -4.55 -4.46 -2.53
CA ARG A 35 -5.47 -5.60 -2.46
C ARG A 35 -5.64 -6.22 -3.85
N VAL A 36 -5.74 -7.55 -3.91
CA VAL A 36 -6.00 -8.27 -5.16
C VAL A 36 -7.09 -9.30 -4.90
N ASN A 37 -8.04 -9.42 -5.84
CA ASN A 37 -9.06 -10.46 -5.74
C ASN A 37 -8.40 -11.84 -5.69
N SER A 38 -8.74 -12.58 -4.64
CA SER A 38 -8.29 -13.94 -4.36
C SER A 38 -8.34 -14.86 -5.59
N THR A 39 -9.42 -14.82 -6.35
CA THR A 39 -9.60 -15.64 -7.57
C THR A 39 -8.55 -15.34 -8.63
N ILE A 40 -8.28 -14.05 -8.89
CA ILE A 40 -7.30 -13.60 -9.89
C ILE A 40 -5.88 -13.88 -9.40
N LEU A 41 -5.62 -13.68 -8.11
CA LEU A 41 -4.34 -13.98 -7.48
C LEU A 41 -4.02 -15.47 -7.57
N TYR A 42 -5.01 -16.32 -7.30
CA TYR A 42 -4.89 -17.78 -7.41
C TYR A 42 -4.50 -18.21 -8.81
N ASP A 43 -5.21 -17.76 -9.85
CA ASP A 43 -4.90 -18.12 -11.23
C ASP A 43 -3.49 -17.63 -11.65
N ARG A 44 -3.08 -16.43 -11.23
CA ARG A 44 -1.74 -15.89 -11.50
C ARG A 44 -0.65 -16.70 -10.82
N LEU A 45 -0.79 -17.00 -9.52
CA LEU A 45 0.21 -17.74 -8.76
C LEU A 45 0.25 -19.23 -9.18
N LYS A 46 -0.90 -19.81 -9.53
CA LYS A 46 -1.00 -21.16 -10.09
C LYS A 46 -0.29 -21.26 -11.45
N SER A 47 -0.43 -20.24 -12.32
CA SER A 47 0.30 -20.18 -13.58
C SER A 47 1.83 -20.12 -13.42
N ARG A 48 2.30 -19.63 -12.26
CA ARG A 48 3.71 -19.57 -11.88
C ARG A 48 4.21 -20.82 -11.14
N ASN A 49 3.38 -21.86 -11.05
CA ASN A 49 3.71 -23.15 -10.44
C ASN A 49 4.10 -23.07 -8.95
N TYR A 50 3.45 -22.16 -8.21
CA TYR A 50 3.57 -22.12 -6.75
C TYR A 50 2.91 -23.35 -6.10
N PRO A 51 3.43 -23.83 -4.96
CA PRO A 51 2.82 -24.94 -4.23
C PRO A 51 1.46 -24.54 -3.64
N GLU A 52 0.44 -25.39 -3.83
CA GLU A 52 -0.96 -25.15 -3.45
C GLU A 52 -1.13 -24.78 -1.96
N LEU A 53 -0.31 -25.34 -1.08
CA LEU A 53 -0.28 -24.99 0.35
C LEU A 53 0.03 -23.51 0.59
N LYS A 54 1.05 -22.97 -0.07
CA LYS A 54 1.38 -21.53 0.06
C LYS A 54 0.33 -20.65 -0.61
N LEU A 55 -0.25 -21.11 -1.71
CA LEU A 55 -1.35 -20.40 -2.37
C LEU A 55 -2.56 -20.23 -1.43
N GLN A 56 -2.99 -21.31 -0.76
CA GLN A 56 -4.08 -21.26 0.21
C GLN A 56 -3.75 -20.35 1.40
N GLU A 57 -2.55 -20.43 1.97
CA GLU A 57 -2.15 -19.54 3.07
C GLU A 57 -2.19 -18.05 2.67
N ASN A 58 -1.77 -17.73 1.44
CA ASN A 58 -1.83 -16.36 0.91
C ASN A 58 -3.27 -15.90 0.64
N LEU A 59 -4.08 -16.79 0.07
CA LEU A 59 -5.50 -16.54 -0.16
C LEU A 59 -6.25 -16.26 1.13
N ASP A 60 -6.05 -17.10 2.14
CA ASP A 60 -6.69 -16.94 3.45
C ASP A 60 -6.23 -15.66 4.13
N SER A 61 -4.94 -15.31 4.02
CA SER A 61 -4.41 -14.04 4.56
C SER A 61 -5.03 -12.81 3.88
N GLU A 62 -5.25 -12.85 2.56
CA GLU A 62 -5.88 -11.78 1.80
C GLU A 62 -7.40 -11.66 2.09
N ILE A 63 -8.07 -12.79 2.31
CA ILE A 63 -9.49 -12.86 2.69
C ILE A 63 -9.70 -12.33 4.12
N MET A 64 -8.79 -12.62 5.04
CA MET A 64 -8.87 -12.20 6.45
C MET A 64 -8.49 -10.73 6.67
N GLU A 65 -8.07 -10.02 5.62
CA GLU A 65 -7.74 -8.60 5.63
C GLU A 65 -6.70 -8.20 6.70
N VAL A 66 -5.85 -9.15 7.09
CA VAL A 66 -4.92 -8.98 8.22
C VAL A 66 -4.02 -7.77 8.03
N LEU A 67 -3.57 -7.51 6.80
CA LEU A 67 -2.71 -6.37 6.48
C LEU A 67 -3.43 -5.02 6.57
N LEU A 68 -4.70 -4.96 6.17
CA LEU A 68 -5.49 -3.74 6.28
C LEU A 68 -5.69 -3.40 7.76
N GLN A 69 -6.02 -4.42 8.55
CA GLN A 69 -6.18 -4.27 9.99
C GLN A 69 -4.85 -3.86 10.66
N GLU A 70 -3.73 -4.51 10.32
CA GLU A 70 -2.42 -4.20 10.87
C GLU A 70 -1.95 -2.78 10.48
N ALA A 71 -2.23 -2.34 9.25
CA ALA A 71 -1.95 -0.98 8.82
C ALA A 71 -2.78 0.05 9.61
N ARG A 72 -4.07 -0.19 9.82
CA ARG A 72 -4.94 0.69 10.63
C ARG A 72 -4.61 0.67 12.12
N ASP A 73 -4.11 -0.45 12.63
CA ASP A 73 -3.68 -0.57 14.03
C ASP A 73 -2.31 0.11 14.26
N SER A 74 -1.47 0.19 13.23
CA SER A 74 -0.11 0.75 13.29
C SER A 74 -0.02 2.22 12.87
N TYR A 75 -0.94 2.69 12.02
CA TYR A 75 -0.95 4.03 11.40
C TYR A 75 -2.34 4.65 11.43
N ASP A 76 -2.41 5.98 11.35
CA ASP A 76 -3.68 6.70 11.29
C ASP A 76 -4.48 6.33 10.03
N GLU A 77 -5.79 6.08 10.19
CA GLU A 77 -6.68 5.73 9.08
C GLU A 77 -6.69 6.79 7.97
N GLU A 78 -6.42 8.06 8.31
CA GLU A 78 -6.33 9.17 7.36
C GLU A 78 -5.16 9.04 6.38
N ILE A 79 -4.07 8.38 6.79
CA ILE A 79 -2.89 8.13 5.94
C ILE A 79 -2.89 6.73 5.31
N VAL A 80 -3.83 5.86 5.70
CA VAL A 80 -3.96 4.50 5.17
C VAL A 80 -4.93 4.50 3.98
N VAL A 81 -4.40 4.23 2.79
CA VAL A 81 -5.16 4.15 1.54
C VAL A 81 -5.14 2.73 1.02
N GLU A 82 -6.32 2.11 0.94
CA GLU A 82 -6.48 0.83 0.26
C GLU A 82 -6.67 1.04 -1.25
N LEU A 83 -5.95 0.25 -2.06
CA LEU A 83 -6.06 0.27 -3.51
C LEU A 83 -6.18 -1.15 -4.04
N THR A 84 -7.10 -1.38 -4.97
CA THR A 84 -7.24 -2.67 -5.64
C THR A 84 -6.39 -2.71 -6.91
N SER A 85 -5.71 -3.84 -7.17
CA SER A 85 -4.81 -4.02 -8.32
C SER A 85 -5.13 -5.31 -9.09
N ASN A 86 -6.39 -5.49 -9.48
CA ASN A 86 -6.89 -6.65 -10.22
C ASN A 86 -6.48 -6.62 -11.70
N THR A 87 -6.59 -5.45 -12.33
CA THR A 87 -6.31 -5.25 -13.76
C THR A 87 -5.16 -4.28 -13.97
N SER A 88 -4.54 -4.31 -15.14
CA SER A 88 -3.48 -3.35 -15.50
C SER A 88 -4.01 -1.91 -15.53
N GLU A 89 -5.28 -1.71 -15.90
CA GLU A 89 -5.93 -0.40 -15.88
C GLU A 89 -6.07 0.17 -14.46
N GLU A 90 -6.36 -0.69 -13.48
CA GLU A 90 -6.38 -0.30 -12.06
C GLU A 90 -4.99 0.12 -11.58
N VAL A 91 -3.93 -0.58 -12.02
CA VAL A 91 -2.54 -0.20 -11.71
C VAL A 91 -2.23 1.21 -12.22
N ASP A 92 -2.56 1.50 -13.48
CA ASP A 92 -2.31 2.82 -14.07
C ASP A 92 -3.09 3.93 -13.33
N SER A 93 -4.34 3.65 -12.97
CA SER A 93 -5.15 4.58 -12.17
C SER A 93 -4.57 4.80 -10.76
N ASN A 94 -4.09 3.74 -10.12
CA ASN A 94 -3.47 3.79 -8.80
C ASN A 94 -2.18 4.62 -8.82
N VAL A 95 -1.34 4.44 -9.85
CA VAL A 95 -0.13 5.23 -10.04
C VAL A 95 -0.46 6.71 -10.19
N ALA A 96 -1.40 7.06 -11.09
CA ALA A 96 -1.82 8.45 -11.28
C ALA A 96 -2.35 9.10 -9.99
N ARG A 97 -3.05 8.31 -9.14
CA ARG A 97 -3.55 8.77 -7.85
C ARG A 97 -2.42 9.05 -6.85
N ILE A 98 -1.42 8.17 -6.77
CA ILE A 98 -0.25 8.36 -5.92
C ILE A 98 0.57 9.56 -6.40
N GLU A 99 0.75 9.71 -7.71
CA GLU A 99 1.44 10.88 -8.30
C GLU A 99 0.74 12.20 -7.94
N ALA A 100 -0.58 12.25 -8.07
CA ALA A 100 -1.38 13.42 -7.70
C ALA A 100 -1.25 13.73 -6.19
N TRP A 101 -1.28 12.69 -5.34
CA TRP A 101 -1.09 12.85 -3.89
C TRP A 101 0.31 13.38 -3.55
N VAL A 102 1.37 12.83 -4.16
CA VAL A 102 2.75 13.29 -3.96
C VAL A 102 2.90 14.75 -4.41
N ALA A 103 2.32 15.11 -5.56
CA ALA A 103 2.35 16.48 -6.04
C ALA A 103 1.63 17.45 -5.07
N GLN A 104 0.55 17.01 -4.44
CA GLN A 104 -0.16 17.80 -3.43
C GLN A 104 0.65 17.91 -2.13
N TRP A 105 1.20 16.80 -1.63
CA TRP A 105 2.06 16.78 -0.44
C TRP A 105 3.28 17.70 -0.60
N ILE A 106 3.88 17.72 -1.80
CA ILE A 106 4.98 18.62 -2.11
C ILE A 106 4.50 20.07 -2.04
N LYS A 107 3.35 20.43 -2.62
CA LYS A 107 2.80 21.79 -2.51
C LYS A 107 2.50 22.20 -1.07
N ASP A 108 1.97 21.29 -0.28
CA ASP A 108 1.61 21.57 1.12
C ASP A 108 2.87 21.72 2.00
N ASN A 109 3.97 21.04 1.66
CA ASN A 109 5.26 21.17 2.36
C ASN A 109 6.24 22.20 1.78
N GLU A 110 6.12 22.57 0.49
CA GLU A 110 6.87 23.66 -0.16
C GLU A 110 6.15 25.01 0.00
N GLY A 111 4.84 25.01 0.24
CA GLY A 111 3.99 26.20 0.38
C GLY A 111 4.31 27.07 1.59
N ALA A 112 5.12 26.59 2.53
CA ALA A 112 5.61 27.39 3.66
C ALA A 112 6.67 28.44 3.26
N GLU A 113 7.18 28.44 2.02
CA GLU A 113 8.19 29.43 1.56
C GLU A 113 7.67 30.46 0.54
N LYS A 114 6.37 30.54 0.23
CA LYS A 114 5.84 31.58 -0.67
C LYS A 114 4.55 32.25 -0.18
N GLU A 115 4.57 32.75 1.05
CA GLU A 115 3.89 33.99 1.40
C GLU A 115 4.96 35.04 1.67
N ASP A 116 5.43 35.73 0.63
CA ASP A 116 5.69 37.18 0.72
C ASP A 116 6.09 37.76 -0.65
N SER A 117 5.41 38.87 -0.94
CA SER A 117 5.68 39.90 -1.97
C SER A 117 5.08 39.80 -3.37
#